data_AF-A0A1J0R9D0-F1
#
_entry.id   AF-A0A1J0R9D0-F1
#
_cell.length_a   1.000
_cell.length_b   1.000
_cell.length_c   1.000
_cell.angle_alpha   90.00
_cell.angle_beta   90.00
_cell.angle_gamma   90.00
#
_symmetry.space_group_name_H-M   'P 1'
#
loop_
_entity.id
_entity.type
_entity.pdbx_description
1 polymer ?
#
loop_
_entity_poly.entity_id
_entity_poly.type
_entity_poly.pdbx_seq_one_letter_code
_entity_poly.pdbx_strand_id
1 'polypeptide(L)'
;MVPQKVAAQLPQDLQDAIWKQKWNLWGEAVLYLETAKTAENLQALYGIKTATQEQLDTIRHEISRLTDTAFKIYTVAAAKPKADVELARQLAEAIYGEGNSAADNLDQNSLTGASTGNYAAVCADASTNKGAKKLATAVLCACGILNSASSKVPCGTTDDSDPTWQNSNIPQQAKWTDIRAWCLPRLHESITAAEIRLAIQTAINTIHIKGADAYVGKHPTDTCDNFNGDSNGACLKKLVALSATSLWRKNCHGSER
;
A
#
# COMPACT_ATOMS: atom_id res chain seq x y z
N MET A 1 -4.74 17.21 45.23
CA MET A 1 -4.35 17.14 43.81
C MET A 1 -3.04 17.88 43.65
N VAL A 2 -1.95 17.17 43.33
CA VAL A 2 -0.69 17.82 42.97
C VAL A 2 -0.86 18.33 41.53
N PRO A 3 -0.59 19.61 41.23
CA PRO A 3 -0.72 20.11 39.86
C PRO A 3 0.23 19.33 38.93
N GLN A 4 -0.30 18.81 37.84
CA GLN A 4 0.47 18.12 36.81
C GLN A 4 1.39 19.14 36.15
N LYS A 5 2.70 19.02 36.36
CA LYS A 5 3.67 19.89 35.70
C LYS A 5 3.70 19.59 34.20
N VAL A 6 3.66 20.66 33.42
CA VAL A 6 3.68 20.62 31.96
C VAL A 6 4.91 21.40 31.50
N ALA A 7 5.48 21.01 30.36
CA ALA A 7 6.64 21.70 29.80
C ALA A 7 6.32 23.18 29.57
N ALA A 8 7.28 24.06 29.89
CA ALA A 8 7.15 25.50 29.68
C ALA A 8 6.91 25.81 28.19
N GLN A 9 6.13 26.85 27.91
CA GLN A 9 5.94 27.34 26.53
C GLN A 9 7.22 27.98 25.99
N LEU A 10 7.45 27.89 24.68
CA LEU A 10 8.61 28.50 24.02
C LEU A 10 8.54 30.03 24.14
N PRO A 11 9.57 30.70 24.70
CA PRO A 11 9.61 32.16 24.77
C PRO A 11 9.48 32.80 23.38
N GLN A 12 8.75 33.93 23.30
CA GLN A 12 8.45 34.60 22.03
C GLN A 12 9.69 35.10 21.28
N ASP A 13 10.78 35.35 21.99
CA ASP A 13 12.08 35.82 21.51
C ASP A 13 13.01 34.71 21.00
N LEU A 14 12.71 33.43 21.32
CA LEU A 14 13.51 32.25 20.93
C LEU A 14 12.81 31.41 19.85
N GLN A 15 12.34 32.08 18.80
CA GLN A 15 11.53 31.48 17.73
C GLN A 15 12.31 30.94 16.53
N ASP A 16 13.61 30.72 16.66
CA ASP A 16 14.38 30.11 15.57
C ASP A 16 13.89 28.67 15.27
N ALA A 17 14.21 28.17 14.08
CA ALA A 17 13.72 26.87 13.62
C ALA A 17 14.25 25.69 14.45
N ILE A 18 15.43 25.82 15.06
CA ILE A 18 16.08 24.76 15.84
C ILE A 18 15.41 24.66 17.21
N TRP A 19 15.17 25.79 17.87
CA TRP A 19 14.47 25.85 19.14
C TRP A 19 13.05 25.31 18.98
N LYS A 20 12.31 25.72 17.94
CA LYS A 20 10.96 25.17 17.65
C LYS A 20 10.96 23.65 17.51
N GLN A 21 11.96 23.07 16.85
CA GLN A 21 12.04 21.61 16.64
C GLN A 21 12.39 20.83 17.91
N LYS A 22 13.22 21.39 18.78
CA LYS A 22 13.76 20.68 19.96
C LYS A 22 13.03 21.01 21.26
N TRP A 23 12.22 22.08 21.30
CA TRP A 23 11.62 22.60 22.52
C TRP A 23 10.80 21.58 23.31
N ASN A 24 9.91 20.84 22.63
CA ASN A 24 9.08 19.84 23.30
C ASN A 24 9.94 18.69 23.86
N LEU A 25 10.93 18.23 23.10
CA LEU A 25 11.86 17.18 23.54
C LEU A 25 12.68 17.61 24.77
N TRP A 26 13.17 18.85 24.77
CA TRP A 26 13.87 19.42 25.92
C TRP A 26 12.95 19.61 27.12
N GLY A 27 11.71 20.04 26.90
CA GLY A 27 10.70 20.15 27.95
C GLY A 27 10.41 18.81 28.62
N GLU A 28 10.22 17.74 27.85
CA GLU A 28 10.07 16.38 28.37
C GLU A 28 11.31 15.90 29.14
N ALA A 29 12.51 16.18 28.63
CA ALA A 29 13.75 15.82 29.30
C ALA A 29 13.91 16.57 30.65
N VAL A 30 13.55 17.85 30.71
CA VAL A 30 13.54 18.62 31.96
C VAL A 30 12.55 18.00 32.95
N LEU A 31 11.32 17.72 32.53
CA LEU A 31 10.31 17.07 33.39
C LEU A 31 10.77 15.70 33.92
N TYR A 32 11.45 14.92 33.09
CA TYR A 32 12.04 13.64 33.48
C TYR A 32 13.12 13.82 34.58
N LEU A 33 13.95 14.86 34.46
CA LEU A 33 15.04 15.16 35.38
C LEU A 33 14.60 15.87 36.67
N GLU A 34 13.38 16.40 36.76
CA GLU A 34 12.89 17.10 37.96
C GLU A 34 12.84 16.24 39.21
N THR A 35 12.84 14.91 39.06
CA THR A 35 12.93 14.00 40.20
C THR A 35 14.41 13.77 40.55
N ALA A 36 14.82 14.17 41.77
CA ALA A 36 16.21 14.07 42.22
C ALA A 36 16.81 12.66 42.03
N LYS A 37 16.01 11.63 42.27
CA LYS A 37 16.41 10.23 42.06
C LYS A 37 16.74 9.90 40.59
N THR A 38 16.03 10.51 39.65
CA THR A 38 16.23 10.27 38.21
C THR A 38 17.45 11.00 37.69
N ALA A 39 17.66 12.25 38.13
CA ALA A 39 18.88 12.99 37.82
C ALA A 39 20.14 12.29 38.38
N GLU A 40 20.11 11.86 39.64
CA GLU A 40 21.24 11.14 40.26
C GLU A 40 21.52 9.78 39.60
N ASN A 41 20.47 9.02 39.26
CA ASN A 41 20.63 7.74 38.57
C ASN A 41 21.23 7.91 37.18
N LEU A 42 20.80 8.93 36.44
CA LEU A 42 21.34 9.22 35.12
C LEU A 42 22.80 9.66 35.19
N GLN A 43 23.14 10.51 36.15
CA GLN A 43 24.52 10.92 36.40
C GLN A 43 25.41 9.73 36.79
N ALA A 44 24.91 8.82 37.63
CA ALA A 44 25.63 7.61 38.00
C ALA A 44 25.84 6.67 36.80
N LEU A 45 24.82 6.48 35.97
CA LEU A 45 24.87 5.64 34.76
C LEU A 45 25.97 6.09 33.80
N TYR A 46 26.15 7.40 33.63
CA TYR A 46 27.17 7.97 32.75
C TYR A 46 28.48 8.30 33.48
N GLY A 47 28.63 7.93 34.75
CA GLY A 47 29.85 8.16 35.52
C GLY A 47 30.17 9.63 35.80
N ILE A 48 29.18 10.53 35.73
CA ILE A 48 29.34 11.97 35.92
C ILE A 48 28.84 12.48 37.28
N LYS A 49 28.41 11.58 38.18
CA LYS A 49 27.87 11.95 39.51
C LYS A 49 28.83 12.78 40.36
N THR A 50 30.14 12.55 40.22
CA THR A 50 31.20 13.27 40.96
C THR A 50 31.94 14.30 40.09
N ALA A 51 31.46 14.56 38.86
CA ALA A 51 32.09 15.52 37.98
C ALA A 51 31.94 16.95 38.51
N THR A 52 33.01 17.75 38.43
CA THR A 52 32.94 19.17 38.76
C THR A 52 32.18 19.93 37.68
N GLN A 53 31.67 21.12 38.02
CA GLN A 53 31.00 21.97 37.04
C GLN A 53 31.91 22.29 35.84
N GLU A 54 33.21 22.47 36.08
CA GLU A 54 34.22 22.74 35.06
C GLU A 54 34.41 21.55 34.11
N GLN A 55 34.37 20.32 34.64
CA GLN A 55 34.39 19.09 33.83
C GLN A 55 33.11 18.94 33.01
N LEU A 56 31.94 19.24 33.60
CA LEU A 56 30.66 19.23 32.90
C LEU A 56 30.59 20.28 31.78
N ASP A 57 31.14 21.48 32.02
CA ASP A 57 31.23 22.56 31.03
C ASP A 57 32.16 22.16 29.87
N THR A 58 33.29 21.51 30.18
CA THR A 58 34.25 21.03 29.17
C THR A 58 33.63 20.00 28.22
N ILE A 59 32.85 19.05 28.74
CA ILE A 59 32.22 18.00 27.92
C ILE A 59 30.92 18.45 27.25
N ARG A 60 30.33 19.58 27.68
CA ARG A 60 29.04 20.08 27.17
C ARG A 60 29.05 20.22 25.66
N HIS A 61 30.11 20.78 25.09
CA HIS A 61 30.21 21.00 23.64
C HIS A 61 30.19 19.68 22.85
N GLU A 62 30.88 18.65 23.31
CA GLU A 62 30.88 17.33 22.66
C GLU A 62 29.53 16.61 22.81
N ILE A 63 28.91 16.69 23.99
CA ILE A 63 27.56 16.16 24.20
C ILE A 63 26.56 16.87 23.29
N SER A 64 26.62 18.19 23.16
CA SER A 64 25.76 18.95 22.24
C SER A 64 25.90 18.45 20.80
N ARG A 65 27.14 18.25 20.31
CA ARG A 65 27.39 17.73 18.96
C ARG A 65 26.82 16.33 18.74
N LEU A 66 26.96 15.44 19.74
CA LEU A 66 26.40 14.08 19.70
C LEU A 66 24.87 14.12 19.70
N THR A 67 24.27 14.94 20.56
CA THR A 67 22.81 15.08 20.63
C THR A 67 22.21 15.68 19.36
N ASP A 68 22.90 16.61 18.70
CA ASP A 68 22.48 17.15 17.41
C ASP A 68 22.51 16.10 16.30
N THR A 69 23.54 15.26 16.29
CA THR A 69 23.66 14.14 15.35
C THR A 69 22.58 13.10 15.61
N ALA A 70 22.37 12.72 16.88
CA ALA A 70 21.30 11.82 17.28
C ALA A 70 19.92 12.38 16.95
N PHE A 71 19.68 13.69 17.12
CA PHE A 71 18.43 14.34 16.77
C PHE A 71 18.19 14.35 15.25
N LYS A 72 19.21 14.55 14.43
CA LYS A 72 19.10 14.41 12.97
C LYS A 72 18.73 12.99 12.56
N ILE A 73 19.34 11.97 13.19
CA ILE A 73 18.99 10.57 12.93
C ILE A 73 17.57 10.28 13.42
N TYR A 74 17.22 10.73 14.62
CA TYR A 74 15.89 10.57 15.21
C TYR A 74 14.81 11.20 14.34
N THR A 75 15.00 12.42 13.82
CA THR A 75 14.00 13.08 12.97
C THR A 75 13.83 12.40 11.62
N VAL A 76 14.90 11.83 11.05
CA VAL A 76 14.83 11.01 9.84
C VAL A 76 14.14 9.67 10.11
N ALA A 77 14.40 9.05 11.25
CA ALA A 77 13.76 7.79 11.68
C ALA A 77 12.35 7.97 12.26
N ALA A 78 11.98 9.18 12.69
CA ALA A 78 10.70 9.53 13.29
C ALA A 78 9.58 9.73 12.26
N ALA A 79 9.86 9.56 10.96
CA ALA A 79 8.84 9.13 10.02
C ALA A 79 8.37 7.73 10.43
N LYS A 80 7.53 7.68 11.47
CA LYS A 80 6.94 6.43 11.95
C LYS A 80 6.26 5.78 10.74
N PRO A 81 6.54 4.49 10.46
CA PRO A 81 5.71 3.73 9.54
C PRO A 81 4.25 3.91 9.96
N LYS A 82 3.33 4.00 8.99
CA LYS A 82 1.91 3.96 9.31
C LYS A 82 1.65 2.71 10.15
N ALA A 83 0.77 2.82 11.15
CA ALA A 83 0.39 1.67 11.96
C ALA A 83 -0.15 0.55 11.06
N ASP A 84 0.05 -0.71 11.44
CA ASP A 84 -0.34 -1.87 10.63
C ASP A 84 -1.83 -1.86 10.28
N VAL A 85 -2.68 -1.39 11.19
CA VAL A 85 -4.12 -1.19 10.94
C VAL A 85 -4.39 -0.26 9.76
N GLU A 86 -3.61 0.81 9.63
CA GLU A 86 -3.76 1.80 8.58
C GLU A 86 -3.18 1.31 7.25
N LEU A 87 -2.11 0.51 7.30
CA LEU A 87 -1.57 -0.18 6.12
C LEU A 87 -2.54 -1.26 5.61
N ALA A 88 -3.09 -2.07 6.52
CA ALA A 88 -4.09 -3.09 6.20
C ALA A 88 -5.35 -2.45 5.56
N ARG A 89 -5.82 -1.33 6.13
CA ARG A 89 -6.94 -0.56 5.57
C ARG A 89 -6.66 -0.06 4.15
N GLN A 90 -5.46 0.46 3.90
CA GLN A 90 -5.08 0.93 2.55
C GLN A 90 -4.96 -0.22 1.55
N LEU A 91 -4.45 -1.37 1.97
CA LEU A 91 -4.40 -2.57 1.12
C LEU A 91 -5.81 -3.09 0.81
N ALA A 92 -6.67 -3.17 1.82
CA ALA A 92 -8.07 -3.55 1.67
C ALA A 92 -8.81 -2.59 0.72
N GLU A 93 -8.61 -1.28 0.88
CA GLU A 93 -9.15 -0.27 -0.02
C GLU A 93 -8.66 -0.45 -1.47
N ALA A 94 -7.38 -0.78 -1.68
CA ALA A 94 -6.85 -1.00 -3.02
C ALA A 94 -7.38 -2.30 -3.66
N ILE A 95 -7.69 -3.33 -2.85
CA ILE A 95 -8.13 -4.63 -3.34
C ILE A 95 -9.65 -4.67 -3.56
N TYR A 96 -10.44 -4.17 -2.60
CA TYR A 96 -11.90 -4.33 -2.53
C TYR A 96 -12.68 -3.01 -2.61
N GLY A 97 -12.08 -1.91 -2.15
CA GLY A 97 -12.74 -0.60 -2.09
C GLY A 97 -13.60 -0.37 -0.83
N GLU A 98 -13.79 0.90 -0.50
CA GLU A 98 -14.61 1.43 0.61
C GLU A 98 -14.45 0.69 1.95
N GLY A 99 -13.22 0.35 2.32
CA GLY A 99 -12.94 -0.32 3.61
C GLY A 99 -13.43 -1.78 3.72
N ASN A 100 -13.93 -2.38 2.64
CA ASN A 100 -14.29 -3.79 2.59
C ASN A 100 -13.04 -4.68 2.67
N SER A 101 -13.23 -5.87 3.22
CA SER A 101 -12.21 -6.87 3.41
C SER A 101 -12.49 -8.14 2.61
N ALA A 102 -11.54 -9.06 2.74
CA ALA A 102 -11.64 -10.39 2.19
C ALA A 102 -12.84 -11.21 2.72
N ALA A 103 -13.33 -10.89 3.93
CA ALA A 103 -14.42 -11.60 4.59
C ALA A 103 -15.80 -11.02 4.25
N ASP A 104 -15.84 -9.79 3.74
CA ASP A 104 -17.08 -9.12 3.37
C ASP A 104 -17.59 -9.62 2.02
N ASN A 105 -18.89 -9.46 1.77
CA ASN A 105 -19.46 -9.68 0.46
C ASN A 105 -18.87 -8.68 -0.54
N LEU A 106 -18.55 -9.15 -1.75
CA LEU A 106 -18.16 -8.27 -2.84
C LEU A 106 -19.27 -7.24 -3.10
N ASP A 107 -18.95 -5.96 -2.89
CA ASP A 107 -19.80 -4.85 -3.25
C ASP A 107 -19.46 -4.35 -4.65
N GLN A 108 -20.43 -4.42 -5.55
CA GLN A 108 -20.21 -4.04 -6.94
C GLN A 108 -19.84 -2.56 -7.09
N ASN A 109 -20.50 -1.68 -6.34
CA ASN A 109 -20.24 -0.26 -6.46
C ASN A 109 -18.82 0.11 -5.99
N SER A 110 -18.35 -0.50 -4.91
CA SER A 110 -16.99 -0.37 -4.39
C SER A 110 -15.93 -0.87 -5.38
N LEU A 111 -16.24 -1.96 -6.08
CA LEU A 111 -15.35 -2.64 -7.02
C LEU A 111 -15.29 -1.98 -8.41
N THR A 112 -16.44 -1.52 -8.92
CA THR A 112 -16.59 -1.05 -10.30
C THR A 112 -16.97 0.42 -10.41
N GLY A 113 -17.33 1.08 -9.30
CA GLY A 113 -17.87 2.44 -9.27
C GLY A 113 -19.28 2.57 -9.86
N ALA A 114 -20.03 1.47 -9.94
CA ALA A 114 -21.40 1.45 -10.46
C ALA A 114 -22.28 0.43 -9.73
N SER A 115 -23.57 0.73 -9.57
CA SER A 115 -24.54 -0.18 -8.97
C SER A 115 -24.94 -1.36 -9.86
N THR A 116 -24.67 -1.28 -11.16
CA THR A 116 -24.89 -2.36 -12.15
C THR A 116 -23.68 -2.49 -13.07
N GLY A 117 -23.35 -3.71 -13.50
CA GLY A 117 -22.20 -3.96 -14.36
C GLY A 117 -22.09 -5.42 -14.78
N ASN A 118 -22.17 -5.67 -16.07
CA ASN A 118 -21.84 -6.97 -16.66
C ASN A 118 -20.39 -7.00 -17.14
N TYR A 119 -19.96 -8.17 -17.61
CA TYR A 119 -18.59 -8.37 -18.10
C TYR A 119 -18.19 -7.31 -19.13
N ALA A 120 -19.01 -7.08 -20.16
CA ALA A 120 -18.68 -6.14 -21.22
C ALA A 120 -18.49 -4.72 -20.69
N ALA A 121 -19.39 -4.25 -19.82
CA ALA A 121 -19.36 -2.91 -19.26
C ALA A 121 -18.24 -2.69 -18.23
N VAL A 122 -17.81 -3.74 -17.53
CA VAL A 122 -16.78 -3.64 -16.47
C VAL A 122 -15.40 -3.97 -17.01
N CYS A 123 -15.28 -5.01 -17.82
CA CYS A 123 -14.02 -5.63 -18.23
C CYS A 123 -13.63 -5.34 -19.68
N ALA A 124 -14.57 -5.23 -20.61
CA ALA A 124 -14.28 -5.07 -22.04
C ALA A 124 -14.35 -3.62 -22.54
N ASP A 125 -15.00 -2.72 -21.80
CA ASP A 125 -15.08 -1.30 -22.15
C ASP A 125 -13.83 -0.53 -21.69
N ALA A 126 -12.90 -0.37 -22.63
CA ALA A 126 -11.65 0.35 -22.45
C ALA A 126 -11.83 1.84 -22.10
N SER A 127 -12.98 2.44 -22.43
CA SER A 127 -13.22 3.89 -22.38
C SER A 127 -13.71 4.37 -21.01
N THR A 128 -14.48 3.53 -20.30
CA THR A 128 -15.10 3.92 -19.01
C THR A 128 -14.29 3.48 -17.79
N ASN A 129 -13.31 2.57 -17.97
CA ASN A 129 -12.31 2.18 -16.96
C ASN A 129 -12.93 1.76 -15.61
N LYS A 130 -14.14 1.17 -15.66
CA LYS A 130 -14.88 0.76 -14.45
C LYS A 130 -14.21 -0.44 -13.77
N GLY A 131 -13.64 -1.38 -14.53
CA GLY A 131 -13.04 -2.61 -14.00
C GLY A 131 -11.62 -2.51 -13.44
N ALA A 132 -10.88 -1.43 -13.69
CA ALA A 132 -9.44 -1.39 -13.38
C ALA A 132 -9.08 -0.57 -12.13
N LYS A 133 -10.05 -0.23 -11.29
CA LYS A 133 -9.80 0.58 -10.08
C LYS A 133 -9.34 -0.26 -8.89
N LYS A 134 -9.73 -1.53 -8.83
CA LYS A 134 -9.52 -2.42 -7.69
C LYS A 134 -8.94 -3.75 -8.16
N LEU A 135 -8.06 -4.34 -7.35
CA LEU A 135 -7.39 -5.60 -7.72
C LEU A 135 -8.39 -6.76 -7.88
N ALA A 136 -9.38 -6.87 -6.98
CA ALA A 136 -10.38 -7.93 -7.08
C ALA A 136 -11.15 -7.86 -8.39
N THR A 137 -11.52 -6.66 -8.85
CA THR A 137 -12.19 -6.47 -10.15
C THR A 137 -11.33 -6.90 -11.32
N ALA A 138 -10.02 -6.59 -11.30
CA ALA A 138 -9.10 -7.03 -12.34
C ALA A 138 -8.97 -8.56 -12.39
N VAL A 139 -8.93 -9.23 -11.23
CA VAL A 139 -8.95 -10.69 -11.13
C VAL A 139 -10.26 -11.26 -11.65
N LEU A 140 -11.41 -10.70 -11.27
CA LEU A 140 -12.72 -11.15 -11.77
C LEU A 140 -12.86 -10.99 -13.30
N CYS A 141 -12.24 -9.97 -13.90
CA CYS A 141 -12.22 -9.79 -15.34
C CYS A 141 -11.32 -10.79 -16.07
N ALA A 142 -10.16 -11.11 -15.50
CA ALA A 142 -9.21 -12.06 -16.08
C ALA A 142 -9.62 -13.51 -15.87
N CYS A 143 -10.32 -13.80 -14.77
CA CYS A 143 -10.66 -15.15 -14.34
C CYS A 143 -12.13 -15.51 -14.52
N GLY A 144 -13.01 -14.52 -14.63
CA GLY A 144 -14.45 -14.72 -14.78
C GLY A 144 -14.89 -14.90 -16.23
N ILE A 145 -15.94 -15.69 -16.41
CA ILE A 145 -16.57 -15.96 -17.70
C ILE A 145 -18.05 -15.57 -17.68
N LEU A 146 -18.69 -15.44 -18.83
CA LEU A 146 -20.13 -15.28 -18.94
C LEU A 146 -20.83 -16.56 -18.46
N ASN A 147 -22.00 -16.40 -17.82
CA ASN A 147 -22.84 -17.53 -17.44
C ASN A 147 -23.27 -18.44 -18.61
N SER A 148 -23.18 -17.95 -19.86
CA SER A 148 -23.50 -18.66 -21.09
C SER A 148 -22.29 -19.30 -21.77
N ALA A 149 -21.08 -19.11 -21.25
CA ALA A 149 -19.85 -19.63 -21.85
C ALA A 149 -19.80 -21.17 -21.75
N SER A 150 -19.30 -21.83 -22.81
CA SER A 150 -19.29 -23.29 -22.92
C SER A 150 -17.95 -23.95 -22.55
N SER A 151 -16.97 -23.18 -22.07
CA SER A 151 -15.60 -23.65 -21.78
C SER A 151 -15.02 -23.01 -20.51
N LYS A 152 -14.10 -23.76 -19.87
CA LYS A 152 -13.72 -23.72 -18.45
C LYS A 152 -12.86 -22.53 -18.00
N VAL A 153 -12.86 -22.31 -16.67
CA VAL A 153 -12.12 -21.32 -15.87
C VAL A 153 -10.73 -20.92 -16.43
N PRO A 154 -10.52 -19.64 -16.77
CA PRO A 154 -9.20 -19.10 -17.13
C PRO A 154 -8.11 -19.21 -16.05
N CYS A 155 -8.48 -19.26 -14.76
CA CYS A 155 -7.56 -19.17 -13.62
C CYS A 155 -7.62 -20.36 -12.64
N GLY A 156 -8.40 -21.40 -12.92
CA GLY A 156 -8.72 -22.46 -11.94
C GLY A 156 -8.87 -23.85 -12.54
N THR A 157 -9.22 -24.80 -11.68
CA THR A 157 -9.47 -26.19 -12.08
C THR A 157 -10.86 -26.36 -12.67
N THR A 158 -11.03 -27.43 -13.41
CA THR A 158 -12.06 -27.61 -14.42
C THR A 158 -13.48 -27.93 -13.91
N ASP A 159 -13.79 -27.66 -12.65
CA ASP A 159 -15.05 -28.10 -12.03
C ASP A 159 -16.06 -26.93 -12.00
N ASP A 160 -17.37 -27.18 -11.80
CA ASP A 160 -18.51 -26.24 -11.91
C ASP A 160 -18.48 -25.01 -10.94
N SER A 161 -17.31 -24.67 -10.40
CA SER A 161 -17.01 -23.49 -9.60
C SER A 161 -16.67 -22.24 -10.43
N ASP A 162 -17.10 -22.18 -11.70
CA ASP A 162 -16.81 -21.04 -12.59
C ASP A 162 -17.29 -19.70 -11.97
N PRO A 163 -16.40 -18.70 -11.86
CA PRO A 163 -16.78 -17.34 -11.50
C PRO A 163 -17.55 -16.68 -12.64
N THR A 164 -18.85 -16.94 -12.67
CA THR A 164 -19.73 -16.48 -13.75
C THR A 164 -20.22 -15.06 -13.51
N TRP A 165 -20.05 -14.23 -14.53
CA TRP A 165 -20.66 -12.91 -14.63
C TRP A 165 -22.13 -13.07 -15.01
N GLN A 166 -22.99 -12.33 -14.30
CA GLN A 166 -24.42 -12.28 -14.57
C GLN A 166 -24.72 -11.09 -15.50
N ASN A 167 -25.94 -11.04 -16.06
CA ASN A 167 -26.35 -10.01 -17.01
C ASN A 167 -26.18 -8.56 -16.54
N SER A 168 -26.19 -8.32 -15.22
CA SER A 168 -26.03 -6.99 -14.62
C SER A 168 -25.20 -6.99 -13.34
N ASN A 169 -24.62 -8.15 -12.96
CA ASN A 169 -23.91 -8.30 -11.69
C ASN A 169 -22.54 -8.96 -11.87
N ILE A 170 -21.61 -8.54 -11.02
CA ILE A 170 -20.32 -9.21 -10.79
C ILE A 170 -20.53 -10.65 -10.29
N PRO A 171 -19.50 -11.52 -10.39
CA PRO A 171 -19.54 -12.84 -9.79
C PRO A 171 -19.82 -12.78 -8.28
N GLN A 172 -20.55 -13.78 -7.79
CA GLN A 172 -20.98 -13.85 -6.39
C GLN A 172 -19.80 -14.14 -5.44
N GLN A 173 -19.96 -13.73 -4.17
CA GLN A 173 -18.95 -13.92 -3.11
C GLN A 173 -18.43 -15.35 -2.98
N ALA A 174 -19.29 -16.36 -3.14
CA ALA A 174 -18.88 -17.76 -3.07
C ALA A 174 -17.83 -18.09 -4.14
N LYS A 175 -18.06 -17.64 -5.38
CA LYS A 175 -17.11 -17.85 -6.49
C LYS A 175 -15.83 -17.05 -6.33
N TRP A 176 -15.91 -15.85 -5.73
CA TRP A 176 -14.72 -15.10 -5.35
C TRP A 176 -13.89 -15.81 -4.28
N THR A 177 -14.55 -16.45 -3.32
CA THR A 177 -13.91 -17.28 -2.30
C THR A 177 -13.17 -18.45 -2.95
N ASP A 178 -13.77 -19.10 -3.95
CA ASP A 178 -13.13 -20.16 -4.73
C ASP A 178 -11.88 -19.65 -5.46
N ILE A 179 -11.96 -18.51 -6.15
CA ILE A 179 -10.80 -17.89 -6.82
C ILE A 179 -9.67 -17.64 -5.82
N ARG A 180 -9.98 -17.10 -4.63
CA ARG A 180 -8.96 -16.84 -3.61
C ARG A 180 -8.33 -18.11 -3.05
N ALA A 181 -9.07 -19.22 -3.00
CA ALA A 181 -8.54 -20.50 -2.55
C ALA A 181 -7.47 -21.06 -3.50
N TRP A 182 -7.45 -20.63 -4.77
CA TRP A 182 -6.39 -20.98 -5.72
C TRP A 182 -5.09 -20.20 -5.50
N CYS A 183 -5.14 -19.07 -4.79
CA CYS A 183 -3.94 -18.34 -4.42
C CYS A 183 -3.17 -19.11 -3.35
N LEU A 184 -1.86 -19.34 -3.57
CA LEU A 184 -1.00 -19.99 -2.59
C LEU A 184 -1.04 -19.23 -1.25
N PRO A 185 -1.19 -19.92 -0.11
CA PRO A 185 -1.14 -19.28 1.20
C PRO A 185 0.24 -18.65 1.42
N ARG A 186 0.28 -17.44 1.99
CA ARG A 186 1.55 -16.82 2.39
C ARG A 186 2.14 -17.58 3.57
N LEU A 187 3.44 -17.87 3.48
CA LEU A 187 4.21 -18.57 4.51
C LEU A 187 4.79 -17.64 5.59
N HIS A 188 4.74 -16.33 5.39
CA HIS A 188 5.30 -15.32 6.31
C HIS A 188 4.26 -14.26 6.70
N GLU A 189 4.29 -13.85 7.96
CA GLU A 189 3.32 -12.91 8.56
C GLU A 189 3.58 -11.45 8.17
N SER A 190 4.83 -11.05 7.93
CA SER A 190 5.17 -9.68 7.53
C SER A 190 5.06 -9.46 6.03
N ILE A 191 4.64 -8.26 5.63
CA ILE A 191 4.71 -7.76 4.24
C ILE A 191 5.70 -6.61 4.21
N THR A 192 6.69 -6.70 3.33
CA THR A 192 7.67 -5.64 3.11
C THR A 192 7.30 -4.78 1.91
N ALA A 193 7.79 -3.53 1.91
CA ALA A 193 7.63 -2.64 0.76
C ALA A 193 8.29 -3.21 -0.52
N ALA A 194 9.38 -3.99 -0.37
CA ALA A 194 10.06 -4.64 -1.49
C ALA A 194 9.18 -5.72 -2.13
N GLU A 195 8.51 -6.56 -1.33
CA GLU A 195 7.59 -7.58 -1.84
C GLU A 195 6.40 -6.96 -2.58
N ILE A 196 5.80 -5.89 -2.03
CA ILE A 196 4.69 -5.18 -2.70
C ILE A 196 5.15 -4.63 -4.06
N ARG A 197 6.33 -4.00 -4.11
CA ARG A 197 6.88 -3.45 -5.36
C ARG A 197 7.16 -4.55 -6.39
N LEU A 198 7.71 -5.68 -5.96
CA LEU A 198 7.96 -6.83 -6.82
C LEU A 198 6.66 -7.41 -7.38
N ALA A 199 5.62 -7.55 -6.54
CA ALA A 199 4.31 -8.02 -6.96
C ALA A 199 3.68 -7.07 -7.99
N ILE A 200 3.74 -5.75 -7.76
CA ILE A 200 3.27 -4.74 -8.71
C ILE A 200 4.04 -4.86 -10.03
N GLN A 201 5.37 -4.95 -9.99
CA GLN A 201 6.18 -5.06 -11.21
C GLN A 201 5.88 -6.36 -11.98
N THR A 202 5.65 -7.46 -11.28
CA THR A 202 5.27 -8.74 -11.89
C THR A 202 3.92 -8.63 -12.57
N ALA A 203 2.92 -8.02 -11.93
CA ALA A 203 1.59 -7.79 -12.52
C ALA A 203 1.64 -6.80 -13.69
N ILE A 204 2.50 -5.79 -13.64
CA ILE A 204 2.79 -4.87 -14.74
C ILE A 204 3.33 -5.66 -15.94
N ASN A 205 4.28 -6.57 -15.73
CA ASN A 205 4.88 -7.35 -16.82
C ASN A 205 3.93 -8.35 -17.50
N THR A 206 2.75 -8.64 -16.93
CA THR A 206 1.72 -9.46 -17.59
C THR A 206 0.76 -8.64 -18.46
N ILE A 207 0.89 -7.31 -18.48
CA ILE A 207 0.07 -6.45 -19.32
C ILE A 207 0.52 -6.56 -20.78
N HIS A 208 -0.42 -6.93 -21.65
CA HIS A 208 -0.23 -6.94 -23.09
C HIS A 208 -0.81 -5.66 -23.71
N ILE A 209 -0.05 -4.99 -24.59
CA ILE A 209 -0.51 -3.78 -25.28
C ILE A 209 -0.74 -4.09 -26.75
N LYS A 210 -1.92 -3.75 -27.28
CA LYS A 210 -2.26 -3.84 -28.71
C LYS A 210 -2.97 -2.55 -29.13
N GLY A 211 -2.40 -1.84 -30.10
CA GLY A 211 -2.94 -0.55 -30.54
C GLY A 211 -3.00 0.46 -29.39
N ALA A 212 -4.20 0.99 -29.12
CA ALA A 212 -4.44 1.92 -28.02
C ALA A 212 -4.83 1.24 -26.70
N ASP A 213 -4.92 -0.09 -26.67
CA ASP A 213 -5.50 -0.85 -25.57
C ASP A 213 -4.44 -1.71 -24.84
N ALA A 214 -4.63 -1.85 -23.54
CA ALA A 214 -3.90 -2.75 -22.65
C ALA A 214 -4.82 -3.84 -22.12
N TYR A 215 -4.25 -5.03 -21.94
CA TYR A 215 -4.96 -6.25 -21.60
C TYR A 215 -4.27 -6.97 -20.44
N VAL A 216 -5.06 -7.45 -19.47
CA VAL A 216 -4.62 -8.34 -18.38
C VAL A 216 -5.44 -9.63 -18.43
N GLY A 217 -4.81 -10.79 -18.58
CA GLY A 217 -5.48 -12.09 -18.73
C GLY A 217 -5.04 -12.84 -19.98
N LYS A 218 -5.68 -13.98 -20.28
CA LYS A 218 -5.27 -14.89 -21.36
C LYS A 218 -5.26 -14.17 -22.72
N HIS A 219 -4.11 -14.25 -23.40
CA HIS A 219 -3.89 -13.80 -24.76
C HIS A 219 -3.39 -15.00 -25.61
N PRO A 220 -4.27 -15.66 -26.37
CA PRO A 220 -3.90 -16.80 -27.20
C PRO A 220 -3.58 -16.47 -28.66
N THR A 221 -3.98 -15.31 -29.21
CA THR A 221 -3.74 -14.89 -30.61
C THR A 221 -3.86 -13.37 -30.78
N ASP A 222 -3.30 -12.83 -31.87
CA ASP A 222 -3.27 -11.39 -32.23
C ASP A 222 -4.66 -10.71 -32.38
N THR A 223 -5.76 -11.45 -32.26
CA THR A 223 -7.14 -10.96 -32.45
C THR A 223 -7.86 -10.67 -31.13
N CYS A 224 -7.21 -9.92 -30.21
CA CYS A 224 -7.71 -9.50 -28.87
C CYS A 224 -9.04 -8.72 -28.83
N ASP A 225 -9.76 -8.60 -29.94
CA ASP A 225 -10.87 -7.66 -30.07
C ASP A 225 -12.21 -8.29 -29.67
N ASN A 226 -12.25 -9.63 -29.49
CA ASN A 226 -13.47 -10.40 -29.24
C ASN A 226 -13.50 -11.14 -27.88
N PHE A 227 -12.57 -10.85 -26.96
CA PHE A 227 -12.57 -11.45 -25.62
C PHE A 227 -13.63 -10.78 -24.75
N ASN A 228 -14.75 -11.48 -24.53
CA ASN A 228 -15.89 -10.94 -23.79
C ASN A 228 -16.32 -11.85 -22.63
N GLY A 229 -15.35 -12.61 -22.08
CA GLY A 229 -15.61 -13.60 -21.03
C GLY A 229 -16.27 -14.86 -21.59
N ASP A 230 -16.22 -15.10 -22.90
CA ASP A 230 -16.84 -16.25 -23.54
C ASP A 230 -15.81 -17.35 -23.83
N SER A 231 -16.14 -18.26 -24.75
CA SER A 231 -15.25 -19.35 -25.15
C SER A 231 -13.94 -18.91 -25.83
N ASN A 232 -13.84 -17.63 -26.23
CA ASN A 232 -12.60 -17.07 -26.74
C ASN A 232 -11.64 -16.71 -25.61
N GLY A 233 -12.17 -16.34 -24.43
CA GLY A 233 -11.43 -16.15 -23.19
C GLY A 233 -11.86 -14.92 -22.39
N ALA A 234 -11.11 -14.66 -21.32
CA ALA A 234 -11.37 -13.56 -20.40
C ALA A 234 -10.14 -12.65 -20.21
N CYS A 235 -10.36 -11.34 -20.24
CA CYS A 235 -9.37 -10.31 -19.98
C CYS A 235 -10.00 -9.04 -19.38
N LEU A 236 -9.19 -8.25 -18.67
CA LEU A 236 -9.47 -6.83 -18.44
C LEU A 236 -8.86 -6.00 -19.57
N LYS A 237 -9.68 -5.19 -20.24
CA LYS A 237 -9.27 -4.25 -21.29
C LYS A 237 -9.27 -2.81 -20.76
N LYS A 238 -8.26 -2.02 -21.11
CA LYS A 238 -8.12 -0.61 -20.70
C LYS A 238 -7.43 0.24 -21.76
N LEU A 239 -7.90 1.47 -21.98
CA LEU A 239 -7.22 2.41 -22.85
C LEU A 239 -5.86 2.82 -22.25
N VAL A 240 -4.81 2.75 -23.06
CA VAL A 240 -3.47 3.25 -22.70
C VAL A 240 -3.48 4.77 -22.84
N ALA A 241 -3.29 5.49 -21.73
CA ALA A 241 -3.05 6.92 -21.79
C ALA A 241 -1.78 7.21 -22.61
N LEU A 242 -1.86 8.15 -23.57
CA LEU A 242 -0.78 8.47 -24.52
C LEU A 242 0.56 8.85 -23.86
N SER A 243 0.58 9.21 -22.57
CA SER A 243 1.81 9.47 -21.80
C SER A 243 2.52 8.21 -21.30
N ALA A 244 1.81 7.09 -21.12
CA ALA A 244 2.35 5.84 -20.60
C ALA A 244 3.17 5.07 -21.65
N THR A 245 2.84 5.19 -22.95
CA THR A 245 3.57 4.51 -24.04
C THR A 245 5.05 4.89 -24.11
N SER A 246 5.45 6.06 -23.57
CA SER A 246 6.84 6.51 -23.50
C SER A 246 7.64 5.85 -22.36
N LEU A 247 7.00 5.59 -21.23
CA LEU A 247 7.59 4.92 -20.05
C LEU A 247 7.77 3.42 -20.28
N TRP A 248 6.78 2.79 -20.90
CA TRP A 248 6.82 1.35 -21.23
C TRP A 248 7.83 1.03 -22.33
N ARG A 249 7.92 1.85 -23.39
CA ARG A 249 8.96 1.66 -24.42
C ARG A 249 10.37 1.74 -23.86
N LYS A 250 10.62 2.61 -22.88
CA LYS A 250 11.93 2.74 -22.23
C LYS A 250 12.28 1.53 -21.35
N ASN A 251 11.30 0.93 -20.68
CA ASN A 251 11.54 -0.20 -19.78
C ASN A 251 11.59 -1.57 -20.49
N CYS A 252 10.90 -1.74 -21.63
CA CYS A 252 10.94 -2.99 -22.40
C CYS A 252 12.10 -3.08 -23.41
N HIS A 253 12.56 -1.96 -23.98
CA HIS A 253 13.71 -1.96 -24.91
C HIS A 253 15.09 -1.89 -24.24
N GLY A 254 15.17 -1.88 -22.90
CA GLY A 254 16.44 -1.91 -22.16
C GLY A 254 17.15 -3.27 -22.15
N SER A 255 16.70 -4.24 -22.94
CA SER A 255 17.26 -5.61 -22.99
C SER A 255 17.64 -6.06 -24.40
N GLU A 256 17.93 -5.14 -25.32
CA GLU A 256 18.62 -5.49 -26.57
C GLU A 256 19.68 -4.43 -26.93
N ARG A 257 20.91 -4.72 -26.45
CA ARG A 257 22.22 -4.15 -26.82
C ARG A 257 22.52 -2.69 -26.47
#